data_AF-X1HX08-F1
#
_entry.id   AF-X1HX08-F1
#
_cell.length_a   1.000
_cell.length_b   1.000
_cell.length_c   1.000
_cell.angle_alpha   90.00
_cell.angle_beta   90.00
_cell.angle_gamma   90.00
#
_symmetry.space_group_name_H-M   'P 1'
#
loop_
_entity.id
_entity.type
_entity.pdbx_description
1 polymer ?
#
loop_
_entity_poly.entity_id
_entity_poly.type
_entity_poly.pdbx_seq_one_letter_code
_entity_poly.pdbx_strand_id
1 'polypeptide(L)'
;NRERATRNTKQQYLLSGLIRCSKCYRNYWGYVKRAKWGGEYHPKRYYRCSGNLQMVSPARCGNRNLPADKVEALIWQEVEKLLCQPDLVLAELERKRTEVNDKSFLEEELGQVNRRLKALNREQDQLLQWALKGFPKESVIRENERINRQRAELKQRGVELETRMEQAKQAEVDIVGIERFCELVRQNLRDFTFEDKRLALEALRLEVWVDEDTLRVLGSIPVIEGDIASTRRWWEL
;
A
#
# COMPACT_ATOMS: atom_id res chain seq x y z
N ASN A 1 -7.68 -17.21 2.53
CA ASN A 1 -7.87 -17.87 1.23
C ASN A 1 -9.30 -18.36 0.94
N ARG A 2 -10.35 -17.78 1.55
CA ARG A 2 -11.78 -18.08 1.26
C ARG A 2 -12.58 -16.90 0.69
N GLU A 3 -12.00 -15.70 0.71
CA GLU A 3 -12.63 -14.45 0.24
C GLU A 3 -12.53 -14.24 -1.29
N ARG A 4 -11.78 -15.10 -2.00
CA ARG A 4 -11.52 -14.99 -3.44
C ARG A 4 -12.16 -16.14 -4.25
N ALA A 5 -13.17 -16.80 -3.72
CA ALA A 5 -13.85 -17.86 -4.46
C ALA A 5 -14.72 -17.26 -5.58
N THR A 6 -14.34 -17.51 -6.83
CA THR A 6 -15.11 -17.24 -8.06
C THR A 6 -16.35 -18.16 -8.13
N ARG A 7 -17.26 -18.04 -7.18
CA ARG A 7 -18.56 -18.73 -7.25
C ARG A 7 -19.57 -17.82 -7.97
N ASN A 8 -19.78 -18.10 -9.25
CA ASN A 8 -20.94 -17.67 -10.04
C ASN A 8 -21.21 -16.15 -10.17
N THR A 9 -20.21 -15.34 -10.52
CA THR A 9 -20.47 -14.01 -11.09
C THR A 9 -20.45 -14.11 -12.61
N LYS A 10 -21.60 -14.04 -13.27
CA LYS A 10 -21.74 -14.01 -14.76
C LYS A 10 -21.05 -12.80 -15.43
N GLN A 11 -20.35 -11.97 -14.66
CA GLN A 11 -19.79 -10.69 -15.07
C GLN A 11 -18.41 -10.56 -14.42
N GLN A 12 -17.39 -10.33 -15.25
CA GLN A 12 -16.02 -10.09 -14.82
C GLN A 12 -15.87 -8.63 -14.34
N TYR A 13 -15.03 -8.41 -13.32
CA TYR A 13 -14.73 -7.09 -12.74
C TYR A 13 -13.23 -6.99 -12.51
N LEU A 14 -12.56 -6.17 -13.31
CA LEU A 14 -11.08 -6.13 -13.40
C LEU A 14 -10.46 -5.67 -12.08
N LEU A 15 -11.07 -4.66 -11.46
CA LEU A 15 -10.60 -4.05 -10.22
C LEU A 15 -11.21 -4.68 -8.96
N SER A 16 -11.82 -5.87 -9.08
CA SER A 16 -12.38 -6.57 -7.92
C SER A 16 -11.29 -6.80 -6.86
N GLY A 17 -11.56 -6.37 -5.62
CA GLY A 17 -10.59 -6.45 -4.52
C GLY A 17 -9.41 -5.48 -4.59
N LEU A 18 -9.34 -4.60 -5.60
CA LEU A 18 -8.30 -3.58 -5.74
C LEU A 18 -8.79 -2.17 -5.41
N ILE A 19 -10.11 -1.95 -5.38
CA ILE A 19 -10.71 -0.64 -5.10
C ILE A 19 -11.08 -0.52 -3.61
N ARG A 20 -10.61 0.56 -2.98
CA ARG A 20 -10.90 0.95 -1.60
C ARG A 20 -11.56 2.32 -1.51
N CYS A 21 -12.40 2.48 -0.49
CA CYS A 21 -13.05 3.73 -0.16
C CYS A 21 -12.18 4.56 0.78
N SER A 22 -11.79 5.77 0.38
CA SER A 22 -11.01 6.67 1.24
C SER A 22 -11.79 7.17 2.47
N LYS A 23 -13.13 7.12 2.43
CA LYS A 23 -13.98 7.55 3.55
C LYS A 23 -14.13 6.53 4.67
N CYS A 24 -14.32 5.27 4.31
CA CYS A 24 -14.64 4.20 5.27
C CYS A 24 -13.65 3.04 5.25
N TYR A 25 -12.59 3.15 4.45
CA TYR A 25 -11.47 2.21 4.30
C TYR A 25 -11.85 0.79 3.87
N ARG A 26 -13.11 0.57 3.46
CA ARG A 26 -13.61 -0.71 3.00
C ARG A 26 -13.53 -0.86 1.49
N ASN A 27 -13.51 -2.11 1.04
CA ASN A 27 -13.48 -2.45 -0.38
C ASN A 27 -14.78 -2.11 -1.10
N TYR A 28 -14.66 -1.80 -2.38
CA TYR A 28 -15.79 -1.82 -3.31
C TYR A 28 -16.03 -3.23 -3.83
N TRP A 29 -17.28 -3.52 -4.16
CA TRP A 29 -17.70 -4.77 -4.78
C TRP A 29 -18.50 -4.48 -6.06
N GLY A 30 -18.39 -5.38 -7.03
CA GLY A 30 -19.07 -5.28 -8.32
C GLY A 30 -20.55 -5.66 -8.22
N TYR A 31 -21.44 -4.84 -8.77
CA TYR A 31 -22.87 -5.13 -8.87
C TYR A 31 -23.44 -4.64 -10.20
N VAL A 32 -24.51 -5.29 -10.65
CA VAL A 32 -25.21 -4.92 -11.89
C VAL A 32 -26.47 -4.13 -11.56
N LYS A 33 -26.66 -3.00 -12.24
CA LYS A 33 -27.89 -2.20 -12.20
C LYS A 33 -28.55 -2.24 -13.58
N ARG A 34 -29.87 -2.45 -13.64
CA ARG A 34 -30.64 -2.28 -14.88
C ARG A 34 -30.89 -0.78 -15.12
N ALA A 35 -30.50 -0.28 -16.28
CA ALA A 35 -30.71 1.11 -16.69
C ALA A 35 -31.57 1.15 -17.96
N LYS A 36 -32.52 2.08 -18.03
CA LYS A 36 -33.39 2.25 -19.20
C LYS A 36 -32.73 3.18 -20.22
N TRP A 37 -32.59 2.73 -21.46
CA TRP A 37 -32.11 3.52 -22.58
C TRP A 37 -32.84 3.07 -23.86
N GLY A 38 -33.29 4.01 -24.70
CA GLY A 38 -34.02 3.67 -25.93
C GLY A 38 -35.35 2.92 -25.74
N GLY A 39 -35.92 2.92 -24.53
CA GLY A 39 -37.14 2.16 -24.21
C GLY A 39 -36.88 0.78 -23.59
N GLU A 40 -35.67 0.24 -23.69
CA GLU A 40 -35.28 -1.07 -23.19
C GLU A 40 -34.40 -0.99 -21.93
N TYR A 41 -34.36 -2.09 -21.17
CA TYR A 41 -33.52 -2.21 -19.98
C TYR A 41 -32.20 -2.90 -20.31
N HIS A 42 -31.09 -2.19 -20.15
CA HIS A 42 -29.75 -2.74 -20.33
C HIS A 42 -29.05 -2.94 -18.97
N PRO A 43 -28.37 -4.08 -18.74
CA PRO A 43 -27.55 -4.27 -17.56
C PRO A 43 -26.29 -3.39 -17.66
N LYS A 44 -26.04 -2.59 -16.61
CA LYS A 44 -24.81 -1.79 -16.46
C LYS A 44 -24.05 -2.22 -15.21
N ARG A 45 -22.73 -2.35 -15.33
CA ARG A 45 -21.82 -2.77 -14.26
C ARG A 45 -21.38 -1.56 -13.43
N TYR A 46 -21.36 -1.72 -12.12
CA TYR A 46 -20.93 -0.69 -11.18
C TYR A 46 -20.11 -1.28 -10.04
N TYR A 47 -19.21 -0.49 -9.49
CA TYR A 47 -18.60 -0.72 -8.19
C TYR A 47 -19.36 0.05 -7.12
N ARG A 48 -19.68 -0.62 -6.01
CA ARG A 48 -20.29 0.00 -4.82
C ARG A 48 -19.43 -0.23 -3.59
N CYS A 49 -19.26 0.81 -2.78
CA CYS A 49 -18.62 0.67 -1.48
C CYS A 49 -19.41 -0.31 -0.60
N SER A 50 -18.76 -1.33 -0.05
CA SER A 50 -19.41 -2.29 0.85
C SER A 50 -19.99 -1.63 2.11
N GLY A 51 -19.38 -0.55 2.61
CA GLY A 51 -19.89 0.24 3.74
C GLY A 51 -21.21 0.98 3.46
N ASN A 52 -21.69 1.03 2.21
CA ASN A 52 -23.03 1.54 1.90
C ASN A 52 -24.13 0.56 2.32
N LEU A 53 -23.82 -0.73 2.45
CA LEU A 53 -24.76 -1.76 2.85
C LEU A 53 -24.99 -1.70 4.36
N GLN A 54 -26.26 -1.58 4.76
CA GLN A 54 -26.66 -1.51 6.17
C GLN A 54 -26.24 -2.74 6.98
N MET A 55 -26.15 -3.91 6.33
CA MET A 55 -25.67 -5.15 6.96
C MET A 55 -24.16 -5.14 7.27
N VAL A 56 -23.39 -4.23 6.66
CA VAL A 56 -21.92 -4.15 6.78
C VAL A 56 -21.50 -3.01 7.71
N SER A 57 -22.28 -1.93 7.77
CA SER A 57 -21.98 -0.79 8.63
C SER A 57 -23.27 -0.14 9.17
N PRO A 58 -23.31 0.21 10.47
CA PRO A 58 -24.43 0.95 11.06
C PRO A 58 -24.62 2.34 10.42
N ALA A 59 -23.51 3.01 10.07
CA ALA A 59 -23.50 4.27 9.35
C ALA A 59 -23.21 4.01 7.87
N ARG A 60 -24.19 4.28 7.00
CA ARG A 60 -24.03 4.05 5.56
C ARG A 60 -22.97 4.99 4.99
N CYS A 61 -21.96 4.41 4.34
CA CYS A 61 -20.99 5.17 3.58
C CYS A 61 -21.68 5.82 2.36
N GLY A 62 -21.64 7.15 2.28
CA GLY A 62 -22.21 7.95 1.19
C GLY A 62 -21.30 8.12 -0.02
N ASN A 63 -20.24 7.31 -0.18
CA ASN A 63 -19.36 7.41 -1.34
C ASN A 63 -20.07 6.94 -2.63
N ARG A 64 -19.67 7.49 -3.78
CA ARG A 64 -20.36 7.29 -5.07
C ARG A 64 -20.24 5.85 -5.57
N ASN A 65 -21.23 5.41 -6.34
CA ASN A 65 -21.09 4.17 -7.14
C ASN A 65 -20.32 4.51 -8.42
N LEU A 66 -19.36 3.67 -8.78
CA LEU A 66 -18.47 3.91 -9.91
C LEU A 66 -18.95 3.09 -11.11
N PRO A 67 -19.18 3.68 -12.30
CA PRO A 67 -19.42 2.89 -13.50
C PRO A 67 -18.20 2.01 -13.80
N ALA A 68 -18.36 0.69 -13.78
CA ALA A 68 -17.23 -0.23 -13.85
C ALA A 68 -16.44 -0.06 -15.15
N ASP A 69 -17.13 0.02 -16.28
CA ASP A 69 -16.49 0.15 -17.60
C ASP A 69 -15.63 1.42 -17.71
N LYS A 70 -16.09 2.53 -17.12
CA LYS A 70 -15.35 3.81 -17.13
C LYS A 70 -14.10 3.76 -16.26
N VAL A 71 -14.25 3.32 -15.00
CA VAL A 71 -13.11 3.28 -14.08
C VAL A 71 -12.10 2.23 -14.52
N GLU A 72 -12.52 1.07 -15.00
CA GLU A 72 -11.63 0.04 -15.52
C GLU A 72 -10.84 0.54 -16.74
N ALA A 73 -11.50 1.20 -17.70
CA ALA A 73 -10.84 1.76 -18.87
C ALA A 73 -9.82 2.84 -18.48
N LEU A 74 -10.19 3.74 -17.57
CA LEU A 74 -9.30 4.81 -17.11
C LEU A 74 -8.04 4.24 -16.44
N ILE A 75 -8.22 3.31 -15.50
CA ILE A 75 -7.07 2.66 -14.82
C ILE A 75 -6.20 1.92 -15.83
N TRP A 76 -6.82 1.21 -16.78
CA TRP A 76 -6.07 0.47 -17.79
C TRP A 76 -5.29 1.39 -18.73
N GLN A 77 -5.83 2.55 -19.11
CA GLN A 77 -5.10 3.54 -19.91
C GLN A 77 -3.85 4.07 -19.19
N GLU A 78 -3.91 4.28 -17.87
CA GLU A 78 -2.71 4.67 -17.10
C GLU A 78 -1.67 3.54 -17.06
N VAL A 79 -2.12 2.29 -16.94
CA VAL A 79 -1.21 1.12 -17.05
C VAL A 79 -0.60 1.03 -18.45
N GLU A 80 -1.36 1.30 -19.50
CA GLU A 80 -0.82 1.33 -20.87
C GLU A 80 0.23 2.44 -21.07
N LYS A 81 0.04 3.62 -20.48
CA LYS A 81 1.06 4.68 -20.51
C LYS A 81 2.36 4.24 -19.84
N LEU A 82 2.27 3.52 -18.73
CA LEU A 82 3.41 2.93 -18.05
C LEU A 82 4.16 1.93 -18.96
N LEU A 83 3.44 1.14 -19.77
CA LEU A 83 4.05 0.25 -20.76
C LEU A 83 4.86 1.00 -21.82
N CYS A 84 4.45 2.22 -22.16
CA CYS A 84 5.15 3.07 -23.11
C CYS A 84 6.36 3.79 -22.50
N GLN A 85 6.64 3.62 -21.21
CA GLN A 85 7.70 4.31 -20.48
C GLN A 85 8.66 3.31 -19.79
N PRO A 86 9.41 2.49 -20.55
CA PRO A 86 10.31 1.49 -19.99
C PRO A 86 11.40 2.09 -19.10
N ASP A 87 11.83 3.33 -19.37
CA ASP A 87 12.85 4.01 -18.57
C ASP A 87 12.39 4.26 -17.13
N LEU A 88 11.11 4.58 -16.91
CA LEU A 88 10.56 4.75 -15.56
C LEU A 88 10.53 3.43 -14.79
N VAL A 89 10.20 2.34 -15.49
CA VAL A 89 10.19 0.99 -14.91
C VAL A 89 11.60 0.58 -14.48
N LEU A 90 12.60 0.83 -15.32
CA LEU A 90 14.00 0.52 -15.03
C LEU A 90 14.55 1.39 -13.90
N ALA A 91 14.30 2.70 -13.91
CA ALA A 91 14.72 3.60 -12.85
C ALA A 91 14.13 3.20 -11.48
N GLU A 92 12.86 2.79 -11.45
CA GLU A 92 12.22 2.32 -10.22
C GLU A 92 12.79 0.98 -9.75
N LEU A 93 13.06 0.05 -10.67
CA LEU A 93 13.73 -1.21 -10.34
C LEU A 93 15.11 -0.98 -9.72
N GLU A 94 15.90 -0.07 -10.28
CA GLU A 94 17.22 0.28 -9.74
C GLU A 94 17.10 0.91 -8.36
N ARG A 95 16.21 1.88 -8.18
CA ARG A 95 15.94 2.52 -6.88
C ARG A 95 15.62 1.49 -5.80
N LYS A 96 14.68 0.57 -6.09
CA LYS A 96 14.29 -0.49 -5.16
C LYS A 96 15.42 -1.48 -4.88
N ARG A 97 16.26 -1.81 -5.88
CA ARG A 97 17.43 -2.68 -5.67
C ARG A 97 18.44 -2.04 -4.73
N THR A 98 18.64 -0.72 -4.80
CA THR A 98 19.47 0.00 -3.83
C THR A 98 18.90 -0.11 -2.42
N GLU A 99 17.58 0.07 -2.23
CA GLU A 99 16.92 -0.08 -0.93
C GLU A 99 17.08 -1.50 -0.35
N VAL A 100 17.07 -2.54 -1.20
CA VAL A 100 17.27 -3.94 -0.77
C VAL A 100 18.72 -4.24 -0.40
N ASN A 101 19.70 -3.69 -1.13
CA ASN A 101 21.11 -3.99 -0.91
C ASN A 101 21.61 -3.57 0.48
N ASP A 102 20.99 -2.58 1.10
CA ASP A 102 21.35 -2.10 2.45
C ASP A 102 20.82 -3.00 3.59
N LYS A 103 19.99 -4.02 3.28
CA LYS A 103 19.28 -4.83 4.29
C LYS A 103 20.20 -5.48 5.31
N SER A 104 21.31 -6.09 4.88
CA SER A 104 22.26 -6.75 5.81
C SER A 104 22.95 -5.74 6.73
N PHE A 105 23.28 -4.56 6.21
CA PHE A 105 23.86 -3.48 6.99
C PHE A 105 22.86 -2.95 8.03
N LEU A 106 21.59 -2.76 7.65
CA LEU A 106 20.51 -2.34 8.55
C LEU A 106 20.27 -3.35 9.67
N GLU A 107 20.31 -4.66 9.37
CA GLU A 107 20.19 -5.74 10.36
C GLU A 107 21.32 -5.72 11.38
N GLU A 108 22.56 -5.52 10.92
CA GLU A 108 23.71 -5.42 11.80
C GLU A 108 23.60 -4.19 12.72
N GLU A 109 23.25 -3.03 12.16
CA GLU A 109 23.10 -1.78 12.91
C GLU A 109 21.99 -1.89 13.97
N LEU A 110 20.84 -2.47 13.62
CA LEU A 110 19.75 -2.74 14.56
C LEU A 110 20.21 -3.70 15.67
N GLY A 111 21.02 -4.72 15.32
CA GLY A 111 21.66 -5.62 16.28
C GLY A 111 22.62 -4.89 17.24
N GLN A 112 23.36 -3.88 16.78
CA GLN A 112 24.21 -3.05 17.63
C GLN A 112 23.39 -2.15 18.57
N VAL A 113 22.37 -1.47 18.05
CA VAL A 113 21.44 -0.64 18.85
C VAL A 113 20.80 -1.47 19.97
N ASN A 114 20.30 -2.67 19.64
CA ASN A 114 19.68 -3.57 20.62
C ASN A 114 20.68 -4.05 21.69
N ARG A 115 21.93 -4.33 21.32
CA ARG A 115 23.00 -4.66 22.28
C ARG A 115 23.28 -3.48 23.22
N ARG A 116 23.32 -2.26 22.69
CA ARG A 116 23.56 -1.04 23.49
C ARG A 116 22.40 -0.75 24.44
N LEU A 117 21.15 -0.90 24.00
CA LEU A 117 19.97 -0.78 24.87
C LEU A 117 20.01 -1.78 26.02
N LYS A 118 20.39 -3.05 25.77
CA LYS A 118 20.58 -4.05 26.83
C LYS A 118 21.68 -3.65 27.81
N ALA A 119 22.77 -3.06 27.34
CA ALA A 119 23.84 -2.56 28.21
C ALA A 119 23.34 -1.41 29.11
N LEU A 120 22.60 -0.44 28.56
CA LEU A 120 22.00 0.65 29.34
C LEU A 120 21.00 0.15 30.39
N ASN A 121 20.25 -0.92 30.10
CA ASN A 121 19.36 -1.53 31.10
C ASN A 121 20.15 -2.09 32.28
N ARG A 122 21.25 -2.82 32.02
CA ARG A 122 22.13 -3.33 33.08
C ARG A 122 22.78 -2.20 33.89
N GLU A 123 23.17 -1.13 33.21
CA GLU A 123 23.73 0.07 33.84
C GLU A 123 22.69 0.74 34.76
N GLN A 124 21.42 0.81 34.33
CA GLN A 124 20.33 1.33 35.16
C GLN A 124 20.03 0.42 36.35
N ASP A 125 20.04 -0.89 36.17
CA ASP A 125 19.88 -1.86 37.27
C ASP A 125 21.00 -1.70 38.30
N GLN A 126 22.24 -1.50 37.85
CA GLN A 126 23.38 -1.25 38.72
C GLN A 126 23.26 0.08 39.45
N LEU A 127 22.80 1.13 38.77
CA LEU A 127 22.55 2.44 39.37
C LEU A 127 21.48 2.35 40.47
N LEU A 128 20.44 1.54 40.28
CA LEU A 128 19.43 1.27 41.31
C LEU A 128 20.07 0.60 42.54
N GLN A 129 20.97 -0.36 42.35
CA GLN A 129 21.71 -0.97 43.47
C GLN A 129 22.57 0.05 44.24
N TRP A 130 23.18 1.01 43.56
CA TRP A 130 23.94 2.08 44.21
C TRP A 130 23.04 3.05 44.98
N ALA A 131 21.88 3.39 44.42
CA ALA A 131 20.88 4.20 45.10
C ALA A 131 20.42 3.55 46.42
N LEU A 132 20.14 2.25 46.40
CA LEU A 132 19.76 1.48 47.60
C LEU A 132 20.86 1.41 48.66
N LYS A 133 22.13 1.55 48.27
CA LYS A 133 23.29 1.56 49.17
C LYS A 133 23.61 2.95 49.73
N GLY A 134 22.79 3.96 49.47
CA GLY A 134 22.93 5.30 50.04
C GLY A 134 23.92 6.22 49.30
N PHE A 135 24.16 5.99 48.02
CA PHE A 135 24.93 6.94 47.19
C PHE A 135 24.25 8.32 47.13
N PRO A 136 25.01 9.41 46.94
CA PRO A 136 24.46 10.77 46.85
C PRO A 136 23.34 10.88 45.82
N LYS A 137 22.19 11.39 46.25
CA LYS A 137 20.96 11.46 45.45
C LYS A 137 21.17 12.22 44.15
N GLU A 138 21.87 13.34 44.19
CA GLU A 138 22.13 14.20 43.04
C GLU A 138 22.95 13.47 41.96
N SER A 139 23.92 12.65 42.37
CA SER A 139 24.73 11.84 41.44
C SER A 139 23.88 10.75 40.78
N VAL A 140 23.03 10.07 41.55
CA VAL A 140 22.12 9.04 41.03
C VAL A 140 21.12 9.63 40.03
N ILE A 141 20.53 10.78 40.34
CA ILE A 141 19.58 11.46 39.44
C ILE A 141 20.27 11.83 38.13
N ARG A 142 21.44 12.48 38.21
CA ARG A 142 22.21 12.91 37.03
C ARG A 142 22.55 11.73 36.11
N GLU A 143 22.97 10.62 36.70
CA GLU A 143 23.34 9.42 35.93
C GLU A 143 22.13 8.74 35.31
N ASN A 144 21.00 8.69 36.03
CA ASN A 144 19.75 8.16 35.51
C ASN A 144 19.23 9.00 34.33
N GLU A 145 19.31 10.33 34.43
CA GLU A 145 18.97 11.23 33.32
C GLU A 145 19.87 11.00 32.10
N ARG A 146 21.19 10.81 32.30
CA ARG A 146 22.12 10.49 31.21
C ARG A 146 21.74 9.18 30.52
N ILE A 147 21.46 8.11 31.29
CA ILE A 147 21.05 6.81 30.77
C ILE A 147 19.72 6.93 30.01
N ASN A 148 18.73 7.65 30.56
CA ASN A 148 17.44 7.82 29.92
C ASN A 148 17.52 8.61 28.61
N ARG A 149 18.35 9.66 28.55
CA ARG A 149 18.61 10.40 27.29
C ARG A 149 19.19 9.48 26.21
N GLN A 150 20.26 8.75 26.53
CA GLN A 150 20.87 7.80 25.59
C GLN A 150 19.90 6.69 25.16
N ARG A 151 19.06 6.21 26.08
CA ARG A 151 18.02 5.23 25.75
C ARG A 151 16.99 5.80 24.79
N ALA A 152 16.56 7.05 24.97
CA ALA A 152 15.59 7.69 24.08
C ALA A 152 16.15 7.82 22.66
N GLU A 153 17.39 8.29 22.52
CA GLU A 153 18.10 8.41 21.23
C GLU A 153 18.22 7.06 20.53
N LEU A 154 18.66 6.01 21.25
CA LEU A 154 18.80 4.67 20.68
C LEU A 154 17.46 4.03 20.30
N LYS A 155 16.39 4.28 21.07
CA LYS A 155 15.05 3.83 20.71
C LYS A 155 14.56 4.49 19.43
N GLN A 156 14.76 5.80 19.30
CA GLN A 156 14.40 6.53 18.07
C GLN A 156 15.18 5.98 16.87
N ARG A 157 16.48 5.75 17.02
CA ARG A 157 17.31 5.12 15.97
C ARG A 157 16.82 3.70 15.63
N GLY A 158 16.44 2.92 16.64
CA GLY A 158 15.87 1.58 16.43
C GLY A 158 14.61 1.60 15.57
N VAL A 159 13.67 2.49 15.88
CA VAL A 159 12.43 2.67 15.09
C VAL A 159 12.73 3.09 13.65
N GLU A 160 13.71 3.99 13.46
CA GLU A 160 14.14 4.42 12.13
C GLU A 160 14.71 3.24 11.32
N LEU A 161 15.59 2.43 11.92
CA LEU A 161 16.18 1.26 11.28
C LEU A 161 15.13 0.19 10.95
N GLU A 162 14.20 -0.08 11.86
CA GLU A 162 13.08 -1.00 11.62
C GLU A 162 12.20 -0.52 10.45
N THR A 163 11.94 0.78 10.36
CA THR A 163 11.19 1.36 9.25
C THR A 163 11.90 1.17 7.91
N ARG A 164 13.22 1.41 7.87
CA ARG A 164 14.03 1.19 6.66
C ARG A 164 14.09 -0.28 6.26
N MET A 165 14.17 -1.20 7.24
CA MET A 165 14.12 -2.63 6.96
C MET A 165 12.77 -3.06 6.37
N GLU A 166 11.67 -2.49 6.84
CA GLU A 166 10.35 -2.77 6.28
C GLU A 166 10.22 -2.22 4.85
N GLN A 167 10.77 -1.03 4.59
CA GLN A 167 10.87 -0.49 3.23
C GLN A 167 11.67 -1.41 2.31
N ALA A 168 12.84 -1.89 2.74
CA ALA A 168 13.66 -2.82 1.97
C ALA A 168 12.91 -4.14 1.65
N LYS A 169 12.16 -4.69 2.61
CA LYS A 169 11.31 -5.87 2.36
C LYS A 169 10.20 -5.59 1.35
N GLN A 170 9.54 -4.45 1.48
CA GLN A 170 8.50 -4.05 0.54
C GLN A 170 9.07 -3.88 -0.87
N ALA A 171 10.25 -3.27 -0.98
CA ALA A 171 11.00 -3.09 -2.23
C ALA A 171 11.37 -4.43 -2.88
N GLU A 172 11.77 -5.44 -2.10
CA GLU A 172 12.05 -6.80 -2.57
C GLU A 172 10.81 -7.42 -3.24
N VAL A 173 9.65 -7.33 -2.59
CA VAL A 173 8.39 -7.83 -3.15
C VAL A 173 7.95 -7.00 -4.36
N ASP A 174 8.20 -5.69 -4.36
CA ASP A 174 7.95 -4.79 -5.50
C ASP A 174 8.79 -5.17 -6.73
N ILE A 175 10.08 -5.46 -6.58
CA ILE A 175 10.95 -5.89 -7.69
C ILE A 175 10.38 -7.13 -8.36
N VAL A 176 10.01 -8.16 -7.59
CA VAL A 176 9.43 -9.40 -8.14
C VAL A 176 8.13 -9.12 -8.91
N GLY A 177 7.29 -8.22 -8.38
CA GLY A 177 6.06 -7.81 -9.04
C GLY A 177 6.32 -7.08 -10.37
N ILE A 178 7.28 -6.17 -10.39
CA ILE A 178 7.66 -5.41 -11.59
C ILE A 178 8.28 -6.33 -12.66
N GLU A 179 9.16 -7.25 -12.27
CA GLU A 179 9.78 -8.21 -13.19
C GLU A 179 8.72 -9.11 -13.83
N ARG A 180 7.77 -9.62 -13.04
CA ARG A 180 6.63 -10.39 -13.54
C ARG A 180 5.75 -9.58 -14.49
N PHE A 181 5.51 -8.30 -14.19
CA PHE A 181 4.77 -7.41 -15.08
C PHE A 181 5.51 -7.25 -16.42
N CYS A 182 6.81 -7.00 -16.39
CA CYS A 182 7.62 -6.89 -17.61
C CYS A 182 7.57 -8.17 -18.47
N GLU A 183 7.57 -9.34 -17.85
CA GLU A 183 7.42 -10.63 -18.56
C GLU A 183 6.06 -10.75 -19.24
N LEU A 184 4.97 -10.43 -18.54
CA LEU A 184 3.61 -10.46 -19.10
C LEU A 184 3.48 -9.55 -20.33
N VAL A 185 4.06 -8.36 -20.24
CA VAL A 185 4.03 -7.36 -21.32
C VAL A 185 4.78 -7.84 -22.55
N ARG A 186 5.97 -8.43 -22.37
CA ARG A 186 6.74 -8.98 -23.50
C ARG A 186 5.98 -10.08 -24.25
N GLN A 187 5.12 -10.82 -23.57
CA GLN A 187 4.37 -11.94 -24.15
C GLN A 187 3.08 -11.49 -24.86
N ASN A 188 2.40 -10.43 -24.40
CA ASN A 188 1.02 -10.09 -24.83
C ASN A 188 0.82 -8.62 -25.28
N LEU A 189 1.81 -8.01 -25.93
CA LEU A 189 1.87 -6.57 -26.27
C LEU A 189 0.71 -5.96 -27.09
N ARG A 190 -0.21 -6.74 -27.67
CA ARG A 190 -1.29 -6.21 -28.52
C ARG A 190 -2.71 -6.55 -28.06
N ASP A 191 -2.92 -7.69 -27.42
CA ASP A 191 -4.26 -8.16 -27.03
C ASP A 191 -4.25 -8.76 -25.62
N PHE A 192 -4.17 -7.90 -24.59
CA PHE A 192 -4.33 -8.35 -23.21
C PHE A 192 -5.76 -8.89 -22.97
N THR A 193 -5.86 -10.18 -22.66
CA THR A 193 -7.12 -10.79 -22.20
C THR A 193 -7.49 -10.25 -20.82
N PHE A 194 -8.72 -10.48 -20.37
CA PHE A 194 -9.14 -10.09 -19.01
C PHE A 194 -8.20 -10.66 -17.94
N GLU A 195 -7.80 -11.91 -18.12
CA GLU A 195 -6.89 -12.64 -17.26
C GLU A 195 -5.49 -12.00 -17.26
N ASP A 196 -4.96 -11.61 -18.42
CA ASP A 196 -3.67 -10.92 -18.52
C ASP A 196 -3.72 -9.55 -17.84
N LYS A 197 -4.79 -8.76 -18.07
CA LYS A 197 -4.98 -7.46 -17.40
C LYS A 197 -5.00 -7.64 -15.90
N ARG A 198 -5.69 -8.68 -15.42
CA ARG A 198 -5.79 -8.99 -14.00
C ARG A 198 -4.44 -9.36 -13.41
N LEU A 199 -3.67 -10.21 -14.09
CA LEU A 199 -2.33 -10.60 -13.67
C LEU A 199 -1.38 -9.40 -13.62
N ALA A 200 -1.45 -8.51 -14.60
CA ALA A 200 -0.66 -7.29 -14.65
C ALA A 200 -0.96 -6.36 -13.46
N LEU A 201 -2.25 -6.12 -13.17
CA LEU A 201 -2.66 -5.30 -12.03
C LEU A 201 -2.23 -5.89 -10.68
N GLU A 202 -2.29 -7.21 -10.53
CA GLU A 202 -1.84 -7.89 -9.32
C GLU A 202 -0.31 -7.87 -9.18
N ALA A 203 0.42 -8.04 -10.28
CA ALA A 203 1.88 -7.95 -10.31
C ALA A 203 2.37 -6.54 -9.90
N LEU A 204 1.68 -5.49 -10.37
CA LEU A 204 1.93 -4.10 -9.99
C LEU A 204 1.39 -3.73 -8.60
N ARG A 205 0.76 -4.67 -7.87
CA ARG A 205 0.05 -4.43 -6.60
C ARG A 205 -0.83 -3.19 -6.65
N LEU A 206 -1.57 -3.04 -7.73
CA LEU A 206 -2.33 -1.83 -7.98
C LEU A 206 -3.50 -1.71 -6.98
N GLU A 207 -3.59 -0.57 -6.30
CA GLU A 207 -4.65 -0.25 -5.35
C GLU A 207 -5.29 1.09 -5.73
N VAL A 208 -6.62 1.09 -5.88
CA VAL A 208 -7.39 2.28 -6.28
C VAL A 208 -8.14 2.81 -5.08
N TRP A 209 -7.80 4.01 -4.64
CA TRP A 209 -8.44 4.75 -3.57
C TRP A 209 -9.43 5.77 -4.13
N VAL A 210 -10.65 5.71 -3.63
CA VAL A 210 -11.77 6.49 -4.17
C VAL A 210 -12.30 7.44 -3.11
N ASP A 211 -12.24 8.74 -3.39
CA ASP A 211 -12.84 9.78 -2.56
C ASP A 211 -13.71 10.71 -3.38
N GLU A 212 -15.05 10.61 -3.24
CA GLU A 212 -16.10 11.33 -3.98
C GLU A 212 -15.81 11.51 -5.48
N ASP A 213 -14.95 12.47 -5.79
CA ASP A 213 -14.63 12.98 -7.11
C ASP A 213 -13.15 12.82 -7.49
N THR A 214 -12.37 12.07 -6.72
CA THR A 214 -10.96 11.77 -7.00
C THR A 214 -10.68 10.27 -6.95
N LEU A 215 -9.83 9.83 -7.87
CA LEU A 215 -9.24 8.50 -7.89
C LEU A 215 -7.74 8.66 -7.67
N ARG A 216 -7.25 8.07 -6.59
CA ARG A 216 -5.83 7.91 -6.33
C ARG A 216 -5.47 6.47 -6.58
N VAL A 217 -4.38 6.22 -7.28
CA VAL A 217 -4.02 4.86 -7.63
C VAL A 217 -2.58 4.67 -7.18
N LEU A 218 -2.33 3.57 -6.49
CA LEU A 218 -1.04 3.24 -5.89
C LEU A 218 -0.57 1.93 -6.49
N GLY A 219 0.74 1.73 -6.57
CA GLY A 219 1.31 0.50 -7.09
C GLY A 219 2.83 0.43 -6.88
N SER A 220 3.42 -0.68 -7.32
CA SER A 220 4.86 -0.92 -7.21
C SER A 220 5.71 0.01 -8.05
N ILE A 221 5.15 0.67 -9.07
CA ILE A 221 5.85 1.69 -9.87
C ILE A 221 5.15 3.05 -9.68
N PRO A 222 5.88 4.11 -9.31
CA PRO A 222 5.34 5.45 -9.10
C PRO A 222 5.09 6.13 -10.45
N VAL A 223 4.09 5.65 -11.17
CA VAL A 223 3.54 6.33 -12.36
C VAL A 223 2.09 6.75 -12.08
N ILE A 224 1.74 6.74 -10.80
CA ILE A 224 0.35 6.75 -10.37
C ILE A 224 0.05 7.79 -9.25
N GLU A 225 1.02 8.65 -8.93
CA GLU A 225 0.77 9.87 -8.13
C GLU A 225 0.17 11.02 -8.96
N GLY A 226 -0.48 10.71 -10.07
CA GLY A 226 -1.53 11.58 -10.56
C GLY A 226 -2.73 11.38 -9.64
N ASP A 227 -3.03 12.36 -8.79
CA ASP A 227 -4.44 12.61 -8.53
C ASP A 227 -5.07 12.63 -9.94
N ILE A 228 -5.92 11.67 -10.28
CA ILE A 228 -6.80 11.81 -11.46
C ILE A 228 -7.87 12.84 -11.04
N ALA A 229 -7.41 13.98 -10.51
CA ALA A 229 -8.09 15.24 -10.45
C ALA A 229 -8.07 15.76 -11.88
N SER A 230 -8.89 15.13 -12.70
CA SER A 230 -9.38 15.84 -13.86
C SER A 230 -10.06 17.11 -13.31
N THR A 231 -9.66 18.26 -13.82
CA THR A 231 -10.36 19.55 -13.65
C THR A 231 -11.82 19.50 -14.13
N ARG A 232 -12.27 18.36 -14.66
CA ARG A 232 -13.65 17.92 -14.85
C ARG A 232 -13.91 16.62 -14.10
N ARG A 233 -15.11 16.41 -13.60
CA ARG A 233 -15.41 15.20 -12.82
C ARG A 233 -15.10 13.93 -13.62
N TRP A 234 -14.36 12.97 -13.06
CA TRP A 234 -13.87 11.77 -13.78
C TRP A 234 -15.00 10.89 -14.37
N TRP A 235 -16.25 11.05 -13.94
CA TRP A 235 -17.41 10.39 -14.54
C TRP A 235 -17.99 11.10 -15.78
N GLU A 236 -17.51 12.31 -16.10
CA GLU A 236 -17.85 13.10 -17.29
C GLU A 236 -16.87 12.85 -18.46
N LEU A 237 -15.70 12.26 -18.18
CA LEU A 237 -14.80 11.65 -19.16
C LEU A 237 -15.34 10.29 -19.64
#